data_AF-A0AAX0W3Y2-F1
#
_entry.id   AF-A0AAX0W3Y2-F1
#
_cell.length_a   1.000
_cell.length_b   1.000
_cell.length_c   1.000
_cell.angle_alpha   90.00
_cell.angle_beta   90.00
_cell.angle_gamma   90.00
#
_symmetry.space_group_name_H-M   'P 1'
#
loop_
_entity.id
_entity.type
_entity.pdbx_description
1 polymer ?
#
loop_
_entity_poly.entity_id
_entity_poly.type
_entity_poly.pdbx_seq_one_letter_code
_entity_poly.pdbx_strand_id
1 'polypeptide(L)'
;MLIADGVGNRLREERERLGLSQSDFGTLVGVSRGTQKNYELGTASGSIDLKYLAALEAAGIDSTYVVTGDRSLVDGVSSEEAQILDQYRRIPEEDQRALRRFLKAMLDDVSQ
;
A
#
# COMPACT_ATOMS: atom_id res chain seq x y z
N MET A 1 -14.22 -21.13 3.64
CA MET A 1 -13.33 -20.55 2.61
C MET A 1 -12.82 -19.24 3.18
N LEU A 2 -11.51 -19.09 3.39
CA LEU A 2 -10.93 -17.92 4.08
C LEU A 2 -10.69 -16.80 3.06
N ILE A 3 -11.68 -15.94 2.85
CA ILE A 3 -11.39 -14.54 2.53
C ILE A 3 -11.17 -13.91 3.90
N ALA A 4 -9.99 -13.33 4.13
CA ALA A 4 -9.72 -12.62 5.38
C ALA A 4 -10.79 -11.53 5.58
N ASP A 5 -11.35 -11.42 6.78
CA ASP A 5 -12.39 -10.43 7.06
C ASP A 5 -11.90 -9.01 6.69
N GLY A 6 -12.77 -8.26 6.02
CA GLY A 6 -12.51 -6.87 5.63
C GLY A 6 -11.77 -6.63 4.32
N VAL A 7 -11.32 -7.67 3.58
CA VAL A 7 -10.66 -7.49 2.26
C VAL A 7 -11.53 -6.69 1.28
N GLY A 8 -12.84 -6.99 1.22
CA GLY A 8 -13.77 -6.27 0.35
C GLY A 8 -13.90 -4.79 0.70
N ASN A 9 -13.85 -4.44 1.99
CA ASN A 9 -13.86 -3.05 2.45
C ASN A 9 -12.58 -2.33 2.02
N ARG A 10 -11.41 -2.95 2.20
CA ARG A 10 -10.12 -2.36 1.82
C ARG A 10 -9.97 -2.19 0.30
N LEU A 11 -10.54 -3.10 -0.50
CA LEU A 11 -10.67 -2.90 -1.94
C LEU A 11 -11.52 -1.68 -2.29
N ARG A 12 -12.66 -1.51 -1.60
CA ARG A 12 -13.50 -0.32 -1.77
C ARG A 12 -12.75 0.96 -1.39
N GLU A 13 -12.00 0.93 -0.29
CA GLU A 13 -11.19 2.08 0.16
C GLU A 13 -10.12 2.45 -0.86
N GLU A 14 -9.37 1.49 -1.40
CA GLU A 14 -8.36 1.76 -2.43
C GLU A 14 -8.97 2.29 -3.73
N ARG A 15 -10.14 1.76 -4.12
CA ARG A 15 -10.90 2.31 -5.26
C ARG A 15 -11.31 3.76 -5.02
N GLU A 16 -11.83 4.06 -3.84
CA GLU A 16 -12.29 5.41 -3.48
C GLU A 16 -11.13 6.39 -3.33
N ARG A 17 -9.97 5.96 -2.83
CA ARG A 17 -8.72 6.73 -2.81
C ARG A 17 -8.31 7.19 -4.20
N LEU A 18 -8.51 6.35 -5.22
CA LEU A 18 -8.25 6.68 -6.63
C LEU A 18 -9.38 7.45 -7.30
N GLY A 19 -10.51 7.69 -6.62
CA GLY A 19 -11.68 8.36 -7.20
C GLY A 19 -12.38 7.58 -8.32
N LEU A 20 -12.21 6.27 -8.37
CA LEU A 20 -12.69 5.42 -9.46
C LEU A 20 -14.08 4.83 -9.20
N SER A 21 -14.87 4.68 -10.26
CA SER A 21 -16.08 3.85 -10.19
C SER A 21 -15.72 2.36 -10.15
N GLN A 22 -16.65 1.49 -9.74
CA GLN A 22 -16.44 0.03 -9.80
C GLN A 22 -16.17 -0.47 -11.22
N SER A 23 -16.66 0.25 -12.24
CA SER A 23 -16.42 -0.10 -13.64
C SER A 23 -14.99 0.24 -14.06
N ASP A 24 -14.53 1.44 -13.71
CA ASP A 24 -13.20 1.93 -14.07
C ASP A 24 -12.12 1.15 -13.33
N PHE A 25 -12.35 0.88 -12.04
CA PHE A 25 -11.46 0.04 -11.23
C PHE A 25 -11.38 -1.38 -11.78
N GLY A 26 -12.53 -2.01 -12.08
CA GLY A 26 -12.54 -3.34 -12.71
C GLY A 26 -11.75 -3.35 -14.03
N THR A 27 -11.94 -2.34 -14.87
CA THR A 27 -11.21 -2.18 -16.14
C THR A 27 -9.70 -2.06 -15.92
N LEU A 28 -9.28 -1.27 -14.92
CA LEU A 28 -7.88 -1.07 -14.56
C LEU A 28 -7.19 -2.38 -14.17
N VAL A 29 -7.86 -3.25 -13.40
CA VAL A 29 -7.30 -4.52 -12.93
C VAL A 29 -7.72 -5.73 -13.79
N GLY A 30 -8.36 -5.50 -14.94
CA GLY A 30 -8.71 -6.53 -15.92
C GLY A 30 -9.88 -7.44 -15.57
N VAL A 31 -10.83 -6.98 -14.73
CA VAL A 31 -12.06 -7.73 -14.38
C VAL A 31 -13.34 -6.97 -14.71
N SER A 32 -14.47 -7.68 -14.75
CA SER A 32 -15.77 -7.05 -14.95
C SER A 32 -16.20 -6.20 -13.74
N ARG A 33 -17.06 -5.20 -13.97
CA ARG A 33 -17.72 -4.44 -12.88
C ARG A 33 -18.43 -5.37 -11.88
N GLY A 34 -19.07 -6.44 -12.37
CA GLY A 34 -19.76 -7.42 -11.52
C GLY A 34 -18.79 -8.18 -10.62
N THR A 35 -17.64 -8.56 -11.15
CA THR A 35 -16.55 -9.21 -10.40
C THR A 35 -16.03 -8.28 -9.30
N GLN A 36 -15.70 -7.02 -9.64
CA GLN A 36 -15.27 -6.01 -8.67
C GLN A 36 -16.30 -5.83 -7.54
N LYS A 37 -17.58 -5.68 -7.91
CA LYS A 37 -18.67 -5.54 -6.94
C LYS A 37 -18.76 -6.75 -5.99
N ASN A 38 -18.60 -7.97 -6.51
CA ASN A 38 -18.68 -9.18 -5.70
C ASN A 38 -17.51 -9.30 -4.71
N TYR A 39 -16.31 -8.86 -5.10
CA TYR A 39 -15.17 -8.78 -4.19
C TYR A 39 -15.41 -7.75 -3.09
N GLU A 40 -15.90 -6.56 -3.42
CA GLU A 40 -16.18 -5.51 -2.44
C GLU A 40 -17.32 -5.86 -1.46
N LEU A 41 -18.28 -6.69 -1.89
CA LEU A 41 -19.38 -7.15 -1.03
C LEU A 41 -19.01 -8.38 -0.20
N GLY A 42 -17.86 -9.00 -0.43
CA GLY A 42 -17.49 -10.28 0.18
C GLY A 42 -18.42 -11.43 -0.22
N THR A 43 -19.26 -11.25 -1.25
CA THR A 43 -20.22 -12.25 -1.72
C THR A 43 -19.63 -13.18 -2.77
N ALA A 44 -18.42 -12.88 -3.26
CA ALA A 44 -17.66 -13.80 -4.09
C ALA A 44 -17.37 -15.10 -3.31
N SER A 45 -18.12 -16.15 -3.63
CA SER A 45 -17.84 -17.53 -3.17
C SER A 45 -16.56 -18.12 -3.77
N GLY A 46 -15.77 -17.33 -4.48
CA GLY A 46 -14.41 -17.65 -4.93
C GLY A 46 -13.40 -16.72 -4.28
N SER A 47 -12.29 -17.28 -3.80
CA SER A 47 -11.13 -16.54 -3.33
C SER A 47 -10.63 -15.57 -4.40
N ILE A 48 -10.31 -14.34 -4.02
CA ILE A 48 -9.48 -13.45 -4.85
C ILE A 48 -8.22 -14.22 -5.21
N ASP A 49 -7.93 -14.34 -6.51
CA ASP A 49 -6.78 -15.11 -6.99
C ASP A 49 -5.50 -14.25 -7.03
N LEU A 50 -4.35 -14.91 -7.15
CA LEU A 50 -3.05 -14.25 -7.21
C LEU A 50 -2.90 -13.38 -8.47
N LYS A 51 -3.64 -13.65 -9.55
CA LYS A 51 -3.58 -12.84 -10.77
C LYS A 51 -4.21 -11.48 -10.54
N TYR A 52 -5.33 -11.45 -9.82
CA TYR A 52 -5.99 -10.22 -9.42
C TYR A 52 -5.10 -9.39 -8.48
N LEU A 53 -4.46 -10.03 -7.48
CA LEU A 53 -3.51 -9.32 -6.60
C LEU A 53 -2.31 -8.75 -7.38
N ALA A 54 -1.75 -9.51 -8.31
CA ALA A 54 -0.68 -9.02 -9.18
C ALA A 54 -1.13 -7.84 -10.06
N ALA A 55 -2.39 -7.84 -10.51
CA ALA A 55 -2.96 -6.72 -11.27
C ALA A 55 -3.16 -5.47 -10.41
N LEU A 56 -3.50 -5.61 -9.11
CA LEU A 56 -3.55 -4.48 -8.18
C LEU A 56 -2.17 -3.81 -8.04
N GLU A 57 -1.13 -4.60 -7.76
CA GLU A 57 0.25 -4.11 -7.63
C GLU A 57 0.73 -3.42 -8.91
N ALA A 58 0.49 -4.05 -10.07
CA ALA A 58 0.85 -3.46 -11.37
C ALA A 58 0.13 -2.12 -11.65
N ALA A 59 -1.03 -1.90 -11.02
CA ALA A 59 -1.80 -0.66 -11.09
C ALA A 59 -1.45 0.35 -9.98
N GLY A 60 -0.45 0.08 -9.14
CA GLY A 60 -0.04 0.95 -8.03
C GLY A 60 -1.02 0.96 -6.86
N ILE A 61 -1.79 -0.12 -6.70
CA ILE A 61 -2.71 -0.34 -5.58
C ILE A 61 -2.01 -1.26 -4.58
N ASP A 62 -2.00 -0.87 -3.30
CA ASP A 62 -1.34 -1.62 -2.23
C ASP A 62 -2.08 -2.94 -1.97
N SER A 63 -1.65 -4.03 -2.62
CA SER A 63 -2.27 -5.34 -2.47
C SER A 63 -1.95 -5.95 -1.10
N THR A 64 -0.83 -5.54 -0.47
CA THR A 64 -0.48 -5.92 0.89
C THR A 64 -1.55 -5.39 1.84
N TYR A 65 -1.85 -4.09 1.80
CA TYR A 65 -2.93 -3.50 2.58
C TYR A 65 -4.27 -4.20 2.33
N VAL A 66 -4.61 -4.46 1.07
CA VAL A 66 -5.86 -5.15 0.72
C VAL A 66 -5.96 -6.50 1.41
N VAL A 67 -4.88 -7.29 1.42
CA VAL A 67 -4.86 -8.64 2.01
C VAL A 67 -4.73 -8.62 3.53
N THR A 68 -3.80 -7.84 4.07
CA THR A 68 -3.39 -7.89 5.49
C THR A 68 -4.11 -6.88 6.38
N GLY A 69 -4.54 -5.74 5.82
CA GLY A 69 -5.06 -4.61 6.57
C GLY A 69 -4.00 -3.65 7.11
N ASP A 70 -2.72 -3.98 6.94
CA ASP A 70 -1.61 -3.12 7.32
C ASP A 70 -1.18 -2.27 6.13
N ARG A 71 -1.26 -0.94 6.25
CA ARG A 71 -0.79 -0.04 5.20
C ARG A 71 0.73 -0.10 5.15
N SER A 72 1.26 -0.53 4.01
CA SER A 72 2.69 -0.42 3.74
C SER A 72 3.02 1.07 3.57
N LEU A 73 3.85 1.61 4.46
CA LEU A 73 4.37 2.97 4.33
C LEU A 73 5.52 2.96 3.32
N VAL A 74 5.19 2.98 2.01
CA VAL A 74 6.13 3.08 0.88
C VAL A 74 6.94 1.79 0.64
N ASP A 75 7.04 1.36 -0.62
CA ASP A 75 7.79 0.18 -1.06
C ASP A 75 9.15 0.02 -0.34
N GLY A 76 9.33 -1.13 0.32
CA GLY A 76 10.61 -1.56 0.89
C GLY A 76 11.04 -0.88 2.19
N VAL A 77 10.22 0.01 2.76
CA VAL A 77 10.52 0.69 4.03
C VAL A 77 10.04 -0.18 5.19
N SER A 78 10.96 -0.63 6.02
CA SER A 78 10.67 -1.32 7.27
C SER A 78 9.90 -0.41 8.24
N SER A 79 9.22 -1.01 9.21
CA SER A 79 8.53 -0.26 10.27
C SER A 79 9.46 0.70 11.02
N GLU A 80 10.73 0.32 11.18
CA GLU A 80 11.75 1.16 11.81
C GLU A 80 12.09 2.37 10.94
N GLU A 81 12.31 2.18 9.64
CA GLU A 81 12.56 3.28 8.71
C GLU A 81 11.35 4.22 8.61
N ALA A 82 10.13 3.69 8.64
CA ALA A 82 8.91 4.49 8.65
C ALA A 82 8.79 5.34 9.93
N GLN A 83 9.16 4.77 11.09
CA GLN A 83 9.19 5.49 12.36
C GLN A 83 10.27 6.59 12.37
N ILE A 84 11.45 6.30 11.84
CA ILE A 84 12.53 7.28 11.69
C ILE A 84 12.06 8.45 10.81
N LEU A 85 11.37 8.17 9.71
CA LEU A 85 10.82 9.19 8.82
C LEU A 85 9.76 10.07 9.51
N ASP A 86 8.86 9.48 10.32
CA ASP A 86 7.88 10.26 11.09
C ASP A 86 8.55 11.21 12.09
N GLN A 87 9.49 10.68 12.88
CA GLN A 87 10.23 11.46 13.88
C GLN A 87 11.02 12.60 13.22
N TYR A 88 11.71 12.29 12.12
CA TYR A 88 12.50 13.24 11.35
C TYR A 88 11.67 14.44 10.86
N ARG A 89 10.43 14.21 10.42
CA ARG A 89 9.54 15.27 9.92
C ARG A 89 8.99 16.18 11.03
N ARG A 90 9.03 15.75 12.29
CA ARG A 90 8.43 16.45 13.44
C ARG A 90 9.40 17.31 14.23
N ILE A 91 10.70 17.17 13.98
CA ILE A 91 11.74 17.98 14.62
C ILE A 91 12.05 19.26 13.80
N PRO A 92 12.56 20.33 14.45
CA PRO A 92 12.95 21.57 13.80
C PRO A 92 13.93 21.38 12.62
N GLU A 93 13.89 22.28 11.65
CA GLU A 93 14.77 22.25 10.47
C GLU A 93 16.27 22.27 10.82
N GLU A 94 16.64 22.89 11.94
CA GLU A 94 18.03 22.88 12.41
C GLU A 94 18.50 21.47 12.80
N ASP A 95 17.67 20.74 13.55
CA ASP A 95 17.95 19.37 13.98
C ASP A 95 17.91 18.40 12.79
N GLN A 96 16.97 18.60 11.86
CA GLN A 96 16.93 17.88 10.58
C GLN A 96 18.25 18.04 9.80
N ARG A 97 18.77 19.27 9.68
CA ARG A 97 20.06 19.52 9.02
C ARG A 97 21.22 18.84 9.73
N ALA A 98 21.23 18.85 11.07
CA ALA A 98 22.25 18.14 11.85
C ALA A 98 22.20 16.63 11.57
N LEU A 99 21.02 16.02 11.61
CA LEU A 99 20.81 14.61 11.28
C LEU A 99 21.27 14.24 9.87
N ARG A 100 20.92 15.04 8.85
CA ARG A 100 21.41 14.83 7.47
C ARG A 100 22.94 14.85 7.38
N ARG A 101 23.60 15.75 8.14
CA ARG A 101 25.08 15.82 8.17
C ARG A 101 25.70 14.60 8.84
N PHE A 102 25.15 14.15 9.96
CA PHE A 102 25.63 12.95 10.64
C PHE A 102 25.47 11.70 9.78
N LEU A 103 24.29 11.51 9.20
CA LEU A 103 24.02 10.38 8.30
C LEU A 103 24.97 10.38 7.09
N LYS A 104 25.22 11.56 6.51
CA LYS A 104 26.19 11.70 5.43
C LYS A 104 27.60 11.31 5.87
N ALA A 105 28.05 11.75 7.05
CA ALA A 105 29.37 11.41 7.57
C ALA A 105 29.52 9.90 7.79
N MET A 106 28.49 9.24 8.35
CA MET A 106 28.48 7.78 8.51
C MET A 106 28.54 7.04 7.17
N LEU A 107 27.82 7.54 6.16
CA LEU A 107 27.82 6.93 4.82
C LEU A 107 29.18 7.09 4.12
N ASP A 108 29.79 8.27 4.25
CA ASP A 108 31.10 8.56 3.68
C ASP A 108 32.19 7.68 4.33
N ASP A 109 32.06 7.32 5.62
CA ASP A 109 32.98 6.42 6.36
C ASP A 109 32.88 4.94 5.91
N VAL A 110 31.67 4.46 5.60
CA VAL A 110 31.46 3.11 5.04
C VAL A 110 32.00 2.97 3.61
N SER A 111 32.21 4.10 2.92
CA SER A 111 32.65 4.14 1.52
C SER A 111 34.17 4.27 1.36
N GLN A 112 34.94 4.24 2.46
CA GLN A 112 36.42 4.24 2.49
C GLN A 112 36.97 2.84 2.79
#